data_AF-A0AAN7LKF5-F1
#
_entry.id   AF-A0AAN7LKF5-F1
#
_cell.length_a   1.000
_cell.length_b   1.000
_cell.length_c   1.000
_cell.angle_alpha   90.00
_cell.angle_beta   90.00
_cell.angle_gamma   90.00
#
_symmetry.space_group_name_H-M   'P 1'
#
loop_
_entity.id
_entity.type
_entity.pdbx_description
1 polymer ?
#
loop_
_entity_poly.entity_id
_entity_poly.type
_entity_poly.pdbx_seq_one_letter_code
_entity_poly.pdbx_strand_id
1 'polypeptide(L)' 'METDYIGLLLMAFAGYDPQIASTVYERLGKVTGDSALKDYLSTHPSGKKRTELLAQAKVMEEAVAIHREVRIGRDMEGFL' A
#
# COMPACT_ATOMS: atom_id res chain seq x y z
N MET A 1 -8.53 -6.43 2.53
CA MET A 1 -7.30 -7.15 2.93
C MET A 1 -6.58 -7.61 1.69
N GLU A 2 -7.21 -8.42 0.83
CA GLU A 2 -6.62 -8.82 -0.46
C GLU A 2 -6.28 -7.63 -1.37
N THR A 3 -7.20 -6.66 -1.53
CA THR A 3 -6.97 -5.47 -2.36
C THR A 3 -5.76 -4.65 -1.93
N ASP A 4 -5.53 -4.52 -0.62
CA ASP A 4 -4.44 -3.70 -0.09
C ASP A 4 -3.08 -4.41 -0.27
N TYR A 5 -3.07 -5.75 -0.14
CA TYR A 5 -1.91 -6.57 -0.45
C TYR A 5 -1.53 -6.48 -1.93
N ILE A 6 -2.48 -6.78 -2.83
CA ILE A 6 -2.25 -6.72 -4.29
C ILE A 6 -1.84 -5.30 -4.70
N GLY A 7 -2.51 -4.28 -4.16
CA GLY A 7 -2.19 -2.88 -4.43
C GLY A 7 -0.75 -2.52 -4.02
N LEU A 8 -0.28 -2.99 -2.87
CA LEU A 8 1.11 -2.73 -2.43
C LEU A 8 2.14 -3.38 -3.36
N LEU A 9 1.89 -4.63 -3.77
CA LEU A 9 2.77 -5.32 -4.70
C LEU A 9 2.80 -4.60 -6.05
N LEU A 10 1.65 -4.21 -6.59
CA LEU A 10 1.55 -3.42 -7.83
C LEU A 10 2.34 -2.12 -7.77
N MET A 11 2.26 -1.40 -6.64
CA MET A 11 3.02 -0.17 -6.43
C MET A 11 4.53 -0.43 -6.46
N ALA A 12 4.97 -1.49 -5.77
CA ALA A 12 6.38 -1.89 -5.79
C ALA A 12 6.86 -2.28 -7.20
N PHE A 13 6.03 -3.03 -7.95
CA PHE A 13 6.30 -3.39 -9.34
C PHE A 13 6.40 -2.18 -10.27
N ALA A 14 5.58 -1.16 -10.03
CA ALA A 14 5.64 0.11 -10.76
C ALA A 14 6.83 1.00 -10.33
N GLY A 15 7.67 0.55 -9.39
CA GLY A 15 8.85 1.27 -8.93
C GLY A 15 8.58 2.31 -7.83
N TYR A 16 7.39 2.30 -7.22
CA TYR A 16 7.11 3.14 -6.06
C TYR A 16 7.60 2.48 -4.77
N ASP A 17 8.08 3.28 -3.81
CA ASP A 17 8.53 2.78 -2.52
C ASP A 17 7.32 2.30 -1.68
N PRO A 18 7.21 0.99 -1.40
CA PRO A 18 6.07 0.43 -0.66
C PRO A 18 6.00 0.92 0.78
N GLN A 19 7.11 1.40 1.36
CA GLN A 19 7.12 1.90 2.74
C GLN A 19 6.32 3.20 2.91
N ILE A 20 6.14 3.96 1.83
CA ILE A 20 5.33 5.19 1.82
C ILE A 20 3.85 4.87 2.07
N ALA A 21 3.39 3.68 1.68
CA ALA A 21 1.99 3.27 1.83
C ALA A 21 1.53 3.37 3.30
N SER A 22 2.32 2.87 4.25
CA SER A 22 2.00 2.93 5.69
C SER A 22 1.75 4.36 6.18
N THR A 23 2.57 5.33 5.73
CA THR A 23 2.38 6.75 6.06
C THR A 23 1.11 7.33 5.44
N VAL A 24 0.77 6.95 4.21
CA VAL A 24 -0.46 7.38 3.54
C VAL A 24 -1.69 6.93 4.34
N TYR A 25 -1.74 5.65 4.72
CA TYR A 25 -2.88 5.11 5.46
C TYR A 25 -2.95 5.61 6.90
N GLU A 26 -1.81 5.86 7.55
CA GLU A 26 -1.79 6.54 8.85
C GLU A 26 -2.42 7.94 8.77
N ARG A 27 -2.02 8.74 7.76
CA ARG A 27 -2.59 10.08 7.52
C ARG A 27 -4.07 10.00 7.19
N LEU A 28 -4.47 9.04 6.36
CA LEU A 28 -5.86 8.81 5.99
C LEU A 28 -6.72 8.45 7.22
N GLY A 29 -6.20 7.62 8.14
CA GLY A 29 -6.89 7.27 9.39
C GLY A 29 -7.07 8.43 10.36
N LYS A 30 -6.30 9.52 10.20
CA LYS A 30 -6.43 10.76 10.98
C LYS A 30 -7.40 11.76 10.34
N VAL A 31 -7.92 11.50 9.14
CA VAL A 31 -8.91 12.37 8.49
C VAL A 31 -10.24 12.25 9.24
N THR A 32 -10.69 13.36 9.82
CA THR A 32 -11.96 13.48 10.54
C THR A 32 -12.70 14.75 10.11
N GLY A 33 -14.02 14.82 10.34
CA GLY A 33 -14.83 16.00 10.04
C GLY A 33 -15.28 16.09 8.57
N ASP A 34 -15.68 17.28 8.12
CA ASP A 34 -16.05 17.56 6.73
C ASP A 34 -14.80 17.70 5.85
N SER A 35 -14.24 16.55 5.51
CA SER A 35 -13.20 16.40 4.49
C SER A 35 -13.82 15.98 3.17
N ALA A 36 -13.24 16.41 2.05
CA ALA A 36 -13.58 15.90 0.71
C ALA A 36 -13.38 14.37 0.61
N LEU A 37 -12.63 13.76 1.52
CA LEU A 37 -12.41 12.31 1.60
C LEU A 37 -13.48 11.58 2.43
N LYS A 38 -14.48 12.26 2.99
CA LYS A 38 -15.52 11.65 3.84
C LYS A 38 -16.35 10.61 3.10
N ASP A 39 -16.73 10.88 1.86
CA ASP A 39 -17.49 9.93 1.02
C ASP A 39 -16.66 8.70 0.66
N TYR A 40 -15.35 8.90 0.42
CA TYR A 40 -14.40 7.81 0.21
C TYR A 40 -14.25 6.93 1.45
N LEU A 41 -14.12 7.54 2.64
CA LEU A 41 -14.01 6.82 3.91
C LEU A 41 -15.31 6.09 4.27
N SER A 42 -16.47 6.62 3.88
CA SER A 42 -17.78 5.98 4.07
C SER A 42 -17.91 4.68 3.26
N THR A 43 -17.50 4.73 1.99
CA THR A 43 -17.53 3.56 1.09
C THR A 43 -16.37 2.58 1.34
N HIS A 44 -15.27 3.06 1.94
CA HIS A 44 -14.07 2.27 2.20
C HIS A 44 -13.58 2.47 3.66
N PRO A 45 -14.32 1.93 4.66
CA PRO A 45 -14.09 2.20 6.09
C PRO A 45 -12.83 1.54 6.67
N SER A 46 -12.07 0.79 5.86
CA SER A 46 -11.01 -0.10 6.33
C SER A 46 -9.69 0.58 6.71
N GLY A 47 -9.62 1.91 6.81
CA GLY A 47 -8.38 2.65 7.11
C GLY A 47 -7.53 2.06 8.24
N LYS A 48 -8.15 1.67 9.37
CA LYS A 48 -7.42 1.05 10.51
C LYS A 48 -6.89 -0.36 10.22
N LYS A 49 -7.74 -1.25 9.67
CA LYS A 49 -7.36 -2.63 9.29
C LYS A 49 -6.33 -2.66 8.15
N ARG A 50 -6.32 -1.64 7.30
CA ARG A 50 -5.32 -1.45 6.23
C ARG A 50 -3.95 -1.16 6.79
N THR A 51 -3.84 -0.23 7.74
CA THR A 51 -2.57 0.09 8.40
C THR A 51 -1.99 -1.12 9.12
N GLU A 52 -2.82 -1.92 9.79
CA GLU A 52 -2.38 -3.16 10.45
C GLU A 52 -1.81 -4.19 9.46
N LEU A 53 -2.43 -4.34 8.28
CA LEU A 53 -1.95 -5.27 7.25
C LEU A 53 -0.61 -4.81 6.65
N LEU A 54 -0.47 -3.53 6.34
CA LEU A 54 0.75 -2.97 5.76
C LEU A 54 1.91 -2.91 6.75
N ALA A 55 1.59 -2.84 8.05
CA ALA A 55 2.56 -3.01 9.11
C ALA A 55 3.02 -4.47 9.29
N GLN A 56 2.36 -5.46 8.65
CA GLN A 56 2.83 -6.84 8.72
C GLN A 56 4.15 -6.99 7.96
N ALA A 57 5.18 -7.42 8.70
CA ALA A 57 6.53 -7.58 8.17
C ALA A 57 6.56 -8.41 6.87
N LYS A 58 5.80 -9.50 6.80
CA LYS A 58 5.77 -10.39 5.63
C LYS A 58 5.36 -9.68 4.33
N VAL A 59 4.31 -8.85 4.38
CA VAL A 59 3.79 -8.13 3.20
C VAL A 59 4.75 -7.02 2.78
N MET A 60 5.30 -6.31 3.77
CA MET A 60 6.26 -5.23 3.51
C MET A 60 7.59 -5.77 2.96
N GLU A 61 8.09 -6.89 3.49
CA GLU A 61 9.33 -7.53 3.03
C GLU A 61 9.22 -7.95 1.56
N GLU A 62 8.10 -8.56 1.16
CA GLU A 62 7.85 -8.97 -0.21
C GLU A 62 7.80 -7.78 -1.17
N ALA A 63 7.04 -6.74 -0.83
CA ALA A 63 6.95 -5.53 -1.64
C ALA A 63 8.30 -4.81 -1.73
N VAL A 64 9.08 -4.74 -0.65
CA VAL A 64 10.42 -4.12 -0.64
C VAL A 64 11.39 -4.93 -1.51
N ALA A 65 11.30 -6.25 -1.51
CA ALA A 65 12.10 -7.11 -2.38
C ALA A 65 11.80 -6.81 -3.85
N ILE A 66 10.52 -6.78 -4.24
CA ILE A 66 10.08 -6.43 -5.60
C ILE A 66 10.60 -5.04 -6.00
N HIS A 67 10.36 -4.02 -5.16
CA HIS A 67 10.79 -2.65 -5.45
C HIS A 67 12.32 -2.56 -5.63
N ARG A 68 13.09 -3.34 -4.86
CA ARG A 68 14.55 -3.43 -5.03
C ARG A 68 14.92 -4.01 -6.39
N GLU A 69 14.28 -5.09 -6.81
CA GLU A 69 14.53 -5.77 -8.09
C GLU A 69 14.18 -4.87 -9.30
N VAL A 70 13.04 -4.17 -9.23
CA VAL A 70 12.65 -3.18 -10.24
C VAL A 70 13.67 -2.03 -10.31
N ARG A 71 14.12 -1.53 -9.15
CA ARG A 71 15.07 -0.40 -9.08
C ARG A 71 16.46 -0.75 -9.62
N ILE A 72 16.89 -2.01 -9.56
CA ILE A 72 18.15 -2.45 -10.17
C ILE A 72 18.04 -2.75 -11.67
N GLY A 73 16.87 -2.51 -12.27
CA GLY A 73 16.65 -2.64 -13.72
C GLY A 73 16.57 -4.08 -14.20
N ARG A 74 16.26 -5.05 -13.31
CA ARG A 74 15.87 -6.38 -13.77
C ARG A 74 14.44 -6.29 -14.29
N ASP A 75 14.25 -6.72 -15.53
CA ASP A 75 12.91 -7.05 -16.01
C ASP A 75 12.37 -8.17 -15.11
N MET A 76 11.38 -7.84 -14.31
CA MET A 76 10.59 -8.84 -13.62
C MET A 76 9.62 -9.41 -14.66
N GLU A 77 9.85 -10.65 -15.09
CA GLU A 77 8.94 -11.35 -15.99
C GLU A 77 7.56 -11.49 -15.32
N GLY A 78 6.60 -10.66 -15.74
CA GLY A 78 5.16 -10.82 -15.50
C GLY A 78 4.70 -10.67 -14.05
N PHE A 79 3.77 -9.74 -13.79
CA PHE A 79 3.06 -9.64 -12.51
C PHE A 79 1.86 -10.62 -12.38
N LEU A 80 1.68 -11.55 -13.32
CA LEU A 80 0.52 -12.45 -13.38
C LEU A 80 0.90 -13.83 -13.90
#